data_AF-T1A8B5-F1
#
_entry.id   AF-T1A8B5-F1
#
_cell.length_a   1.000
_cell.length_b   1.000
_cell.length_c   1.000
_cell.angle_alpha   90.00
_cell.angle_beta   90.00
_cell.angle_gamma   90.00
#
_symmetry.space_group_name_H-M   'P 1'
#
loop_
_entity.id
_entity.type
_entity.pdbx_description
1 polymer ?
#
loop_
_entity_poly.entity_id
_entity_poly.type
_entity_poly.pdbx_seq_one_letter_code
_entity_poly.pdbx_strand_id
1 'polypeptide(L)'
;MPEVVITCDWTMMSNHNGKEFLGFGTTTPAYVFPERVYKRLFFPEMPVDANGFPAAAPYGMRKIEASLMDAGIDARIVHPGYLDRYLPGQAKVLLISGHDYFGLNPPSSTFSGVMHKEPMNCVNFKRMLTQSCVVQARQQGLKIIGRGTVRLAARPRDADEA
;
A
#
# COMPACT_ATOMS: atom_id res chain seq x y z
N MET A 1 9.05 -6.39 18.57
CA MET A 1 8.62 -6.32 17.15
C MET A 1 7.15 -5.92 17.17
N PRO A 2 6.72 -5.02 16.29
CA PRO A 2 5.39 -4.43 16.34
C PRO A 2 4.28 -5.48 16.25
N GLU A 3 3.28 -5.37 17.12
CA GLU A 3 2.05 -6.15 17.05
C GLU A 3 1.18 -5.73 15.86
N VAL A 4 1.23 -4.43 15.52
CA VAL A 4 0.51 -3.82 14.41
C VAL A 4 1.49 -3.22 13.42
N VAL A 5 1.52 -3.76 12.20
CA VAL A 5 2.30 -3.20 11.09
C VAL A 5 1.39 -2.30 10.27
N ILE A 6 1.78 -1.05 10.07
CA ILE A 6 1.06 -0.08 9.23
C ILE A 6 1.86 0.11 7.95
N THR A 7 1.22 0.00 6.80
CA THR A 7 1.89 0.19 5.50
C THR A 7 0.96 0.77 4.44
N CYS A 8 1.53 1.10 3.29
CA CYS A 8 0.84 1.44 2.06
C CYS A 8 1.68 0.94 0.87
N ASP A 9 1.13 0.94 -0.33
CA ASP A 9 1.87 0.50 -1.51
C ASP A 9 3.00 1.49 -1.89
N TRP A 10 3.93 1.07 -2.74
CA TRP A 10 5.09 1.90 -3.14
C TRP A 10 4.72 3.25 -3.75
N THR A 11 3.56 3.38 -4.39
CA THR A 11 3.16 4.65 -4.98
C THR A 11 2.80 5.68 -3.91
N MET A 12 2.27 5.23 -2.77
CA MET A 12 1.93 6.08 -1.62
C MET A 12 3.05 6.20 -0.60
N MET A 13 3.97 5.24 -0.55
CA MET A 13 5.19 5.31 0.25
C MET A 13 6.29 6.05 -0.51
N SER A 14 5.99 7.29 -0.91
CA SER A 14 6.84 8.16 -1.72
C SER A 14 6.50 9.63 -1.45
N ASN A 15 7.48 10.53 -1.59
CA ASN A 15 7.26 11.97 -1.50
C ASN A 15 7.05 12.63 -2.88
N HIS A 16 7.00 11.85 -3.96
CA HIS A 16 6.78 12.31 -5.33
C HIS A 16 7.77 13.40 -5.77
N ASN A 17 9.05 13.27 -5.40
CA ASN A 17 10.10 14.27 -5.65
C ASN A 17 9.79 15.65 -5.01
N GLY A 18 9.03 15.67 -3.92
CA GLY A 18 8.55 16.89 -3.25
C GLY A 18 7.48 17.64 -4.02
N LYS A 19 6.90 17.04 -5.06
CA LYS A 19 5.87 17.67 -5.91
C LYS A 19 4.61 16.82 -5.87
N GLU A 20 3.63 17.25 -5.09
CA GLU A 20 2.37 16.52 -4.86
C GLU A 20 1.66 16.13 -6.18
N PHE A 21 1.65 17.03 -7.17
CA PHE A 21 1.02 16.76 -8.46
C PHE A 21 1.70 15.67 -9.29
N LEU A 22 2.99 15.37 -9.07
CA LEU A 22 3.63 14.22 -9.71
C LEU A 22 3.04 12.90 -9.21
N GLY A 23 2.40 12.90 -8.04
CA GLY A 23 1.64 11.76 -7.52
C GLY A 23 0.49 11.33 -8.42
N PHE A 24 -0.15 12.26 -9.16
CA PHE A 24 -1.17 11.88 -10.15
C PHE A 24 -0.61 11.03 -11.29
N GLY A 25 0.70 11.11 -11.54
CA GLY A 25 1.34 10.22 -12.48
C GLY A 25 1.12 8.76 -12.12
N THR A 26 1.02 8.39 -10.84
CA THR A 26 0.83 6.99 -10.42
C THR A 26 -0.54 6.41 -10.78
N THR A 27 -1.51 7.26 -11.14
CA THR A 27 -2.82 6.84 -11.64
C THR A 27 -2.82 6.56 -13.13
N THR A 28 -1.71 6.84 -13.84
CA THR A 28 -1.55 6.49 -15.25
C THR A 28 -0.99 5.06 -15.41
N PRO A 29 -1.19 4.41 -16.56
CA PRO A 29 -0.55 3.13 -16.84
C PRO A 29 0.96 3.32 -17.10
N ALA A 30 1.84 2.58 -16.41
CA ALA A 30 3.30 2.75 -16.53
C ALA A 30 3.89 2.41 -17.90
N TYR A 31 3.14 1.82 -18.81
CA TYR A 31 3.74 1.10 -19.95
C TYR A 31 4.24 2.00 -21.08
N VAL A 32 4.13 3.33 -20.97
CA VAL A 32 4.74 4.27 -21.93
C VAL A 32 6.25 4.37 -21.73
N PHE A 33 6.75 4.13 -20.51
CA PHE A 33 8.17 4.21 -20.18
C PHE A 33 8.66 2.92 -19.48
N PRO A 34 9.97 2.62 -19.50
CA PRO A 34 10.52 1.58 -18.64
C PRO A 34 10.17 1.85 -17.16
N GLU A 35 9.78 0.80 -16.42
CA GLU A 35 9.26 0.94 -15.05
C GLU A 35 10.20 1.69 -14.10
N ARG A 36 11.53 1.52 -14.25
CA ARG A 36 12.54 2.25 -13.46
C ARG A 36 12.48 3.76 -13.67
N VAL A 37 12.29 4.20 -14.91
CA VAL A 37 12.17 5.62 -15.27
C VAL A 37 10.87 6.17 -14.70
N TYR A 38 9.79 5.42 -14.86
CA TYR A 38 8.47 5.78 -14.34
C TYR A 38 8.47 5.94 -12.82
N LYS A 39 9.03 4.96 -12.09
CA LYS A 39 9.22 5.01 -10.63
C LYS A 39 10.01 6.26 -10.22
N ARG A 40 11.16 6.51 -10.85
CA ARG A 40 11.99 7.69 -10.54
C ARG A 40 11.26 9.02 -10.76
N LEU A 41 10.43 9.09 -11.80
CA LEU A 41 9.69 10.30 -12.15
C LEU A 41 8.52 10.57 -11.19
N PHE A 42 7.71 9.55 -10.93
CA PHE A 42 6.42 9.72 -10.26
C PHE A 42 6.39 9.27 -8.80
N PHE A 43 7.09 8.19 -8.43
CA PHE A 43 7.11 7.68 -7.06
C PHE A 43 8.51 7.21 -6.67
N PRO A 44 9.47 8.15 -6.47
CA PRO A 44 10.81 7.79 -6.05
C PRO A 44 10.78 7.03 -4.71
N GLU A 45 11.77 6.18 -4.52
CA GLU A 45 11.85 5.35 -3.32
C GLU A 45 12.01 6.22 -2.06
N MET A 46 11.17 5.95 -1.05
CA MET A 46 11.24 6.64 0.23
C MET A 46 12.48 6.15 1.00
N PRO A 47 13.38 7.05 1.45
CA PRO A 47 14.47 6.67 2.32
C PRO A 47 13.95 5.96 3.57
N VAL A 48 14.62 4.88 3.97
CA VAL A 48 14.30 4.09 5.15
C VAL A 48 15.52 4.01 6.08
N ASP A 49 15.26 3.81 7.37
CA ASP A 49 16.31 3.48 8.34
C ASP A 49 16.76 2.01 8.24
N ALA A 50 17.69 1.59 9.10
CA ALA A 50 18.20 0.23 9.15
C ALA A 50 17.10 -0.83 9.43
N ASN A 51 16.00 -0.42 10.05
CA ASN A 51 14.87 -1.28 10.38
C ASN A 51 13.85 -1.38 9.23
N GLY A 52 13.87 -0.44 8.27
CA GLY A 52 12.88 -0.35 7.20
C GLY A 52 11.74 0.63 7.52
N PHE A 53 11.93 1.49 8.53
CA PHE A 53 11.00 2.56 8.85
C PHE A 53 11.25 3.76 7.93
N PRO A 54 10.22 4.26 7.24
CA PRO A 54 10.39 5.33 6.27
C PRO A 54 10.64 6.68 6.95
N ALA A 55 11.52 7.49 6.36
CA ALA A 55 11.84 8.84 6.83
C ALA A 55 10.61 9.76 6.81
N ALA A 56 9.72 9.58 5.83
CA ALA A 56 8.41 10.23 5.77
C ALA A 56 7.32 9.21 5.42
N ALA A 57 6.12 9.43 5.95
CA ALA A 57 4.95 8.60 5.67
C ALA A 57 3.71 9.50 5.59
N PRO A 58 2.63 9.07 4.93
CA PRO A 58 1.37 9.80 4.92
C PRO A 58 0.95 10.24 6.32
N TYR A 59 0.58 11.50 6.45
CA TYR A 59 0.26 12.11 7.76
C TYR A 59 -0.81 11.34 8.54
N GLY A 60 -1.84 10.83 7.84
CA GLY A 60 -2.87 9.99 8.44
C GLY A 60 -2.31 8.71 9.07
N MET A 61 -1.29 8.07 8.46
CA MET A 61 -0.64 6.90 9.03
C MET A 61 0.10 7.25 10.31
N ARG A 62 0.83 8.38 10.35
CA ARG A 62 1.53 8.85 11.56
C ARG A 62 0.57 9.14 12.72
N LYS A 63 -0.62 9.68 12.42
CA LYS A 63 -1.68 9.87 13.43
C LYS A 63 -2.17 8.55 14.01
N ILE A 64 -2.40 7.55 13.16
CA ILE A 64 -2.84 6.22 13.60
C ILE A 64 -1.73 5.51 14.40
N GLU A 65 -0.49 5.59 13.93
CA GLU A 65 0.69 5.08 14.65
C GLU A 65 0.76 5.68 16.06
N ALA A 66 0.77 7.02 16.17
CA ALA A 66 0.82 7.71 17.46
C ALA A 66 -0.37 7.32 18.37
N SER A 67 -1.58 7.31 17.84
CA SER A 67 -2.77 6.96 18.61
C SER A 67 -2.78 5.52 19.12
N LEU A 68 -2.22 4.58 18.35
CA LEU A 68 -2.09 3.18 18.79
C LEU A 68 -1.01 3.05 19.87
N MET A 69 0.12 3.74 19.69
CA MET A 69 1.19 3.77 20.69
C MET A 69 0.73 4.40 22.01
N ASP A 70 -0.04 5.49 21.97
CA ASP A 70 -0.64 6.13 23.15
C ASP A 70 -1.61 5.20 23.89
N ALA A 71 -2.27 4.30 23.17
CA ALA A 71 -3.14 3.26 23.74
C ALA A 71 -2.37 2.03 24.26
N GLY A 72 -1.03 2.04 24.20
CA GLY A 72 -0.17 0.94 24.65
C GLY A 72 -0.04 -0.21 23.64
N ILE A 73 -0.42 0.00 22.38
CA ILE A 73 -0.30 -1.00 21.31
C ILE A 73 0.99 -0.72 20.52
N ASP A 74 1.89 -1.70 20.43
CA ASP A 74 3.12 -1.56 19.63
C ASP A 74 2.78 -1.56 18.13
N ALA A 75 2.68 -0.36 17.57
CA ALA A 75 2.38 -0.13 16.17
C ALA A 75 3.55 0.59 15.49
N ARG A 76 3.91 0.15 14.28
CA ARG A 76 4.97 0.79 13.49
C ARG A 76 4.62 0.88 12.01
N ILE A 77 4.95 2.02 11.42
CA ILE A 77 4.91 2.19 9.97
C ILE A 77 6.13 1.53 9.33
N VAL A 78 5.90 0.61 8.41
CA VAL A 78 6.94 -0.15 7.71
C VAL A 78 6.81 0.07 6.20
N HIS A 79 7.93 0.31 5.53
CA HIS A 79 7.97 0.41 4.08
C HIS A 79 7.59 -0.94 3.42
N PRO A 80 6.76 -0.97 2.35
CA PRO A 80 6.24 -2.22 1.76
C PRO A 80 7.33 -3.20 1.30
N GLY A 81 8.51 -2.68 0.95
CA GLY A 81 9.70 -3.49 0.61
C GLY A 81 10.35 -4.24 1.78
N TYR A 82 9.94 -3.99 3.03
CA TYR A 82 10.56 -4.52 4.26
C TYR A 82 9.57 -5.27 5.16
N LEU A 83 8.38 -5.62 4.63
CA LEU A 83 7.33 -6.31 5.39
C LEU A 83 7.73 -7.74 5.82
N ASP A 84 8.63 -8.37 5.08
CA ASP A 84 9.21 -9.69 5.38
C ASP A 84 9.87 -9.76 6.75
N ARG A 85 10.41 -8.64 7.24
CA ARG A 85 11.05 -8.56 8.56
C ARG A 85 10.06 -8.63 9.73
N TYR A 86 8.77 -8.35 9.51
CA TYR A 86 7.81 -8.13 10.60
C TYR A 86 6.56 -9.00 10.53
N LEU A 87 6.13 -9.39 9.33
CA LEU A 87 4.84 -10.08 9.18
C LEU A 87 4.88 -11.56 9.58
N PRO A 88 5.85 -12.40 9.16
CA PRO A 88 5.83 -13.80 9.55
C PRO A 88 5.97 -13.97 11.07
N GLY A 89 5.00 -14.64 11.68
CA GLY A 89 5.07 -15.14 13.07
C GLY A 89 4.66 -14.18 14.20
N GLN A 90 4.82 -12.85 14.10
CA GLN A 90 4.63 -11.97 15.27
C GLN A 90 3.62 -10.82 15.10
N ALA A 91 3.50 -10.22 13.91
CA ALA A 91 2.47 -9.20 13.66
C ALA A 91 1.07 -9.85 13.66
N LYS A 92 0.15 -9.29 14.44
CA LYS A 92 -1.25 -9.76 14.51
C LYS A 92 -2.12 -9.06 13.48
N VAL A 93 -1.79 -7.81 13.17
CA VAL A 93 -2.57 -6.94 12.28
C VAL A 93 -1.65 -6.25 11.27
N LEU A 94 -2.05 -6.28 10.01
CA LEU A 94 -1.52 -5.43 8.94
C LEU A 94 -2.56 -4.36 8.58
N LEU A 95 -2.30 -3.13 9.01
CA LEU A 95 -3.09 -1.96 8.65
C LEU A 95 -2.58 -1.40 7.32
N ILE A 96 -3.45 -1.36 6.32
CA ILE A 96 -3.13 -0.80 5.01
C ILE A 96 -3.83 0.54 4.84
N SER A 97 -3.04 1.56 4.53
CA SER A 97 -3.55 2.87 4.12
C SER A 97 -3.55 2.97 2.60
N GLY A 98 -4.62 3.53 2.06
CA GLY A 98 -4.72 3.85 0.66
C GLY A 98 -6.00 4.58 0.30
N HIS A 99 -5.94 5.38 -0.75
CA HIS A 99 -7.06 6.19 -1.21
C HIS A 99 -7.71 5.63 -2.49
N ASP A 100 -7.00 4.77 -3.23
CA ASP A 100 -7.50 4.15 -4.46
C ASP A 100 -6.85 2.77 -4.70
N TYR A 101 -7.34 1.75 -4.00
CA TYR A 101 -6.77 0.41 -4.07
C TYR A 101 -6.96 -0.27 -5.43
N PHE A 102 -8.08 0.02 -6.08
CA PHE A 102 -8.53 -0.72 -7.26
C PHE A 102 -8.48 0.11 -8.54
N GLY A 103 -8.00 1.36 -8.48
CA GLY A 103 -7.93 2.23 -9.65
C GLY A 103 -9.28 2.80 -10.08
N LEU A 104 -10.23 2.92 -9.15
CA LEU A 104 -11.62 3.28 -9.45
C LEU A 104 -11.90 4.77 -9.24
N ASN A 105 -11.00 5.50 -8.57
CA ASN A 105 -11.17 6.94 -8.41
C ASN A 105 -11.09 7.66 -9.77
N PRO A 106 -11.74 8.85 -9.92
CA PRO A 106 -11.86 9.55 -11.20
C PRO A 106 -10.57 9.65 -12.04
N PRO A 107 -9.39 10.02 -11.50
CA PRO A 107 -8.18 10.06 -12.33
C PRO A 107 -7.79 8.68 -12.85
N SER A 108 -7.74 7.69 -11.96
CA SER A 108 -7.34 6.32 -12.28
C SER A 108 -8.29 5.64 -13.26
N SER A 109 -9.59 5.77 -13.06
CA SER A 109 -10.61 5.18 -13.94
C SER A 109 -10.67 5.89 -15.30
N THR A 110 -10.42 7.19 -15.36
CA THR A 110 -10.32 7.94 -16.62
C THR A 110 -9.14 7.45 -17.44
N PHE A 111 -7.93 7.44 -16.86
CA PHE A 111 -6.74 6.98 -17.59
C PHE A 111 -6.81 5.49 -17.93
N SER A 112 -7.32 4.66 -17.01
CA SER A 112 -7.54 3.23 -17.25
C SER A 112 -8.57 2.97 -18.34
N GLY A 113 -9.64 3.77 -18.42
CA GLY A 113 -10.68 3.65 -19.43
C GLY A 113 -10.18 4.05 -20.82
N VAL A 114 -9.42 5.14 -20.92
CA VAL A 114 -8.83 5.62 -22.18
C VAL A 114 -7.74 4.67 -22.69
N MET A 115 -6.91 4.14 -21.80
CA MET A 115 -5.75 3.32 -22.17
C MET A 115 -6.01 1.81 -22.14
N HIS A 116 -7.20 1.39 -21.69
CA HIS A 116 -7.60 -0.01 -21.48
C HIS A 116 -6.57 -0.83 -20.66
N LYS A 117 -5.92 -0.20 -19.67
CA LYS A 117 -4.87 -0.81 -18.84
C LYS A 117 -5.00 -0.41 -17.39
N GLU A 118 -4.62 -1.31 -16.50
CA GLU A 118 -4.64 -1.03 -15.06
C GLU A 118 -3.66 0.09 -14.68
N PRO A 119 -4.08 1.00 -13.78
CA PRO A 119 -3.25 2.10 -13.31
C PRO A 119 -2.22 1.61 -12.30
N MET A 120 -1.10 2.33 -12.18
CA MET A 120 0.06 1.82 -11.42
C MET A 120 -0.14 1.72 -9.92
N ASN A 121 -0.98 2.57 -9.33
CA ASN A 121 -1.41 2.44 -7.94
C ASN A 121 -2.07 1.06 -7.70
N CYS A 122 -2.99 0.65 -8.56
CA CYS A 122 -3.66 -0.66 -8.46
C CYS A 122 -2.67 -1.82 -8.61
N VAL A 123 -1.78 -1.73 -9.61
CA VAL A 123 -0.72 -2.74 -9.83
C VAL A 123 0.20 -2.88 -8.62
N ASN A 124 0.68 -1.76 -8.05
CA ASN A 124 1.56 -1.79 -6.88
C ASN A 124 0.86 -2.27 -5.62
N PHE A 125 -0.40 -1.90 -5.43
CA PHE A 125 -1.21 -2.41 -4.32
C PHE A 125 -1.36 -3.93 -4.38
N LYS A 126 -1.72 -4.48 -5.55
CA LYS A 126 -1.78 -5.93 -5.75
C LYS A 126 -0.43 -6.59 -5.50
N ARG A 127 0.65 -6.03 -6.06
CA ARG A 127 2.02 -6.55 -5.86
C ARG A 127 2.40 -6.63 -4.39
N MET A 128 2.03 -5.62 -3.59
CA MET A 128 2.27 -5.61 -2.14
C MET A 128 1.49 -6.74 -1.45
N LEU A 129 0.21 -6.88 -1.75
CA LEU A 129 -0.63 -7.94 -1.15
C LEU A 129 -0.19 -9.36 -1.52
N THR A 130 0.42 -9.54 -2.70
CA THR A 130 0.89 -10.85 -3.17
C THR A 130 2.33 -11.17 -2.78
N GLN A 131 3.00 -10.32 -2.00
CA GLN A 131 4.32 -10.65 -1.45
C GLN A 131 4.23 -11.95 -0.63
N SER A 132 5.21 -12.84 -0.79
CA SER A 132 5.22 -14.15 -0.10
C SER A 132 5.09 -14.02 1.41
N CYS A 133 5.72 -13.00 2.02
CA CYS A 133 5.61 -12.74 3.45
C CYS A 133 4.19 -12.36 3.89
N VAL A 134 3.46 -11.58 3.10
CA VAL A 134 2.06 -11.19 3.38
C VAL A 134 1.15 -12.41 3.23
N VAL A 135 1.33 -13.20 2.16
CA VAL A 135 0.56 -14.43 1.92
C VAL A 135 0.80 -15.44 3.04
N GLN A 136 2.05 -15.66 3.43
CA GLN A 136 2.42 -16.57 4.51
C GLN A 136 1.85 -16.11 5.85
N ALA A 137 2.00 -14.83 6.20
CA ALA A 137 1.46 -14.29 7.44
C ALA A 137 -0.07 -14.41 7.50
N ARG A 138 -0.76 -14.22 6.37
CA ARG A 138 -2.22 -14.44 6.26
C ARG A 138 -2.60 -15.89 6.54
N GLN A 139 -1.83 -16.86 6.06
CA GLN A 139 -2.04 -18.28 6.37
C GLN A 139 -1.82 -18.59 7.86
N GLN A 140 -0.94 -17.83 8.52
CA GLN A 140 -0.67 -17.92 9.96
C GLN A 140 -1.68 -17.14 10.83
N GLY A 141 -2.72 -16.52 10.24
CA GLY A 141 -3.79 -15.85 10.96
C GLY A 141 -3.66 -14.32 11.07
N LEU A 142 -2.74 -13.69 10.33
CA LEU A 142 -2.63 -12.22 10.23
C LEU A 142 -3.95 -11.61 9.75
N LYS A 143 -4.44 -10.61 10.47
CA LYS A 143 -5.62 -9.82 10.08
C LYS A 143 -5.20 -8.63 9.25
N ILE A 144 -5.68 -8.54 8.01
CA ILE A 144 -5.44 -7.39 7.14
C ILE A 144 -6.65 -6.45 7.23
N ILE A 145 -6.40 -5.19 7.58
CA ILE A 145 -7.44 -4.14 7.67
C ILE A 145 -7.01 -2.99 6.75
N GLY A 146 -7.79 -2.72 5.71
CA GLY A 146 -7.58 -1.55 4.85
C GLY A 146 -8.62 -0.48 5.12
N ARG A 147 -8.22 0.79 5.21
CA ARG A 147 -9.15 1.93 5.23
C ARG A 147 -9.03 2.69 3.91
N GLY A 148 -10.07 2.63 3.11
CA GLY A 148 -10.28 3.41 1.88
C GLY A 148 -11.78 3.48 1.59
N THR A 149 -12.21 4.28 0.62
CA THR A 149 -13.61 4.47 0.21
C THR A 149 -14.36 3.18 -0.15
N VAL A 150 -13.67 2.04 -0.23
CA VAL A 150 -14.25 0.71 -0.42
C VAL A 150 -13.88 -0.20 0.75
N ARG A 151 -14.91 -0.72 1.42
CA ARG A 151 -14.79 -1.81 2.40
C ARG A 151 -14.17 -3.01 1.69
N LEU A 152 -12.99 -3.48 2.15
CA LEU A 152 -12.50 -4.81 1.78
C LEU A 152 -13.44 -5.85 2.39
N ALA A 153 -14.52 -6.17 1.67
CA ALA A 153 -15.41 -7.25 2.03
C ALA A 153 -14.69 -8.58 1.78
N ALA A 154 -14.67 -9.42 2.81
CA ALA A 154 -14.19 -10.78 2.74
C ALA A 154 -14.91 -11.57 1.64
N ARG A 155 -14.13 -12.31 0.85
CA ARG A 155 -14.45 -13.32 -0.19
C ARG A 155 -15.62 -12.99 -1.15
N PRO A 156 -15.44 -13.11 -2.47
CA PRO A 156 -16.61 -13.34 -3.32
C PRO A 156 -17.22 -14.67 -2.84
N ARG A 157 -18.45 -14.61 -2.31
CA ARG A 157 -19.31 -15.79 -2.23
C ARG A 157 -19.75 -16.10 -3.64
N ASP A 158 -19.76 -17.39 -3.93
CA ASP A 158 -20.04 -18.02 -5.20
C ASP A 158 -21.23 -17.34 -5.89
N ALA A 159 -20.95 -16.75 -7.05
CA ALA A 159 -21.96 -16.31 -8.00
C ALA A 159 -22.04 -17.37 -9.09
N ASP A 160 -22.59 -18.53 -8.72
CA ASP A 160 -23.13 -19.53 -9.62
C ASP A 160 -24.45 -20.00 -8.99
N GLU A 161 -25.52 -19.26 -9.27
CA GLU A 161 -26.91 -19.71 -9.27
C GLU A 161 -27.79 -18.54 -9.74
N ALA A 162 -27.97 -18.44 -11.06
CA ALA A 162 -29.12 -17.84 -11.75
C ALA A 162 -29.10 -18.25 -13.23
#